data_AF-A0A1J4UNN3-F1
#
_entry.id   AF-A0A1J4UNN3-F1
#
_cell.length_a   1.000
_cell.length_b   1.000
_cell.length_c   1.000
_cell.angle_alpha   90.00
_cell.angle_beta   90.00
_cell.angle_gamma   90.00
#
_symmetry.space_group_name_H-M   'P 1'
#
loop_
_entity.id
_entity.type
_entity.pdbx_description
1 polymer ?
#
loop_
_entity_poly.entity_id
_entity_poly.type
_entity_poly.pdbx_seq_one_letter_code
_entity_poly.pdbx_strand_id
1 'polypeptide(L)'
;MGVVVIVVLLLLFAYTFSRAQPLKYEADAVRFVLDDLAQDESFVGRSPLFSVYAANKSGEEWTVVSKITLSPNSACPEVFIRTYHLLPMRHGIDLAVVTSCHAGTFLTYPEEAIIATSTRPDARSILYAGGRACGFAVPIVAQAALEYCPGIDVSALESFAAASPGARWIAYWASEDRELLLGLSQSGAVLSESG
;
A
#
# COMPACT_ATOMS: atom_id res chain seq x y z
N MET A 1 -36.09 -31.78 40.99
CA MET A 1 -35.13 -30.76 40.55
C MET A 1 -33.88 -31.32 39.85
N GLY A 2 -33.29 -32.45 40.29
CA GLY A 2 -32.07 -33.00 39.68
C GLY A 2 -32.16 -33.39 38.20
N VAL A 3 -33.29 -33.94 37.74
CA VAL A 3 -33.44 -34.40 36.35
C VAL A 3 -33.44 -33.23 35.35
N VAL A 4 -34.05 -32.09 35.71
CA VAL A 4 -34.11 -30.90 34.85
C VAL A 4 -32.73 -30.28 34.68
N VAL A 5 -31.94 -30.22 35.76
CA VAL A 5 -30.56 -29.70 35.71
C VAL A 5 -29.67 -30.57 34.82
N ILE A 6 -29.81 -31.89 34.88
CA ILE A 6 -29.04 -32.83 34.04
C ILE A 6 -29.42 -32.67 32.57
N VAL A 7 -30.71 -32.51 32.24
CA VAL A 7 -31.16 -32.30 30.86
C VAL A 7 -30.66 -30.96 30.31
N VAL A 8 -30.68 -29.89 31.11
CA VAL A 8 -30.15 -28.58 30.70
C VAL A 8 -28.63 -28.65 30.49
N LEU A 9 -27.89 -29.33 31.37
CA LEU A 9 -26.45 -29.54 31.20
C LEU A 9 -26.13 -30.37 29.95
N LEU A 10 -26.88 -31.44 29.68
CA LEU A 10 -26.71 -32.24 28.47
C LEU A 10 -27.04 -31.45 27.20
N LEU A 11 -28.05 -30.58 27.23
CA LEU A 11 -28.38 -29.68 26.12
C LEU A 11 -27.30 -28.63 25.90
N LEU A 12 -26.76 -28.02 26.96
CA LEU A 12 -25.63 -27.09 26.85
C LEU A 12 -24.35 -27.78 26.36
N PHE A 13 -24.11 -29.02 26.80
CA PHE A 13 -22.97 -29.82 26.35
C PHE A 13 -23.12 -30.24 24.88
N ALA A 14 -24.31 -30.66 24.46
CA ALA A 14 -24.61 -30.96 23.06
C ALA A 14 -24.56 -29.70 22.18
N TYR A 15 -24.99 -28.54 22.70
CA TYR A 15 -24.96 -27.26 21.98
C TYR A 15 -23.53 -26.75 21.79
N THR A 16 -22.65 -26.94 22.78
CA THR A 16 -21.22 -26.60 22.67
C THR A 16 -20.47 -27.55 21.72
N PHE A 17 -20.75 -28.85 21.76
CA PHE A 17 -20.15 -29.82 20.82
C PHE A 17 -20.65 -29.66 19.38
N SER A 18 -21.91 -29.25 19.17
CA SER A 18 -22.46 -29.03 17.82
C SER A 18 -21.80 -27.87 17.08
N ARG A 19 -21.09 -26.97 17.79
CA ARG A 19 -20.26 -25.92 17.16
C ARG A 19 -18.89 -26.41 16.71
N ALA A 20 -18.42 -27.56 17.19
CA ALA A 20 -17.16 -28.18 16.77
C ALA A 20 -17.40 -29.17 15.61
N GLN A 21 -18.15 -28.75 14.58
CA GLN A 21 -18.22 -29.57 13.36
C GLN A 21 -16.85 -29.50 12.65
N PRO A 22 -16.27 -30.65 12.28
CA PRO A 22 -15.02 -30.65 11.54
C PRO A 22 -15.23 -29.91 10.22
N LEU A 23 -14.35 -28.94 9.92
CA LEU A 23 -14.34 -28.20 8.67
C LEU A 23 -14.11 -29.18 7.52
N LYS A 24 -15.20 -29.68 6.96
CA LYS A 24 -15.15 -30.76 5.97
C LYS A 24 -14.96 -30.20 4.57
N TYR A 25 -15.53 -29.03 4.31
CA TYR A 25 -15.55 -28.38 3.00
C TYR A 25 -14.78 -27.07 3.02
N GLU A 26 -14.21 -26.71 1.87
CA GLU A 26 -13.50 -25.44 1.67
C GLU A 26 -14.36 -24.23 2.03
N ALA A 27 -15.64 -24.25 1.60
CA ALA A 27 -16.60 -23.19 1.89
C ALA A 27 -16.79 -22.94 3.40
N ASP A 28 -16.71 -23.98 4.23
CA ASP A 28 -16.83 -23.83 5.68
C ASP A 28 -15.57 -23.18 6.27
N ALA A 29 -14.39 -23.56 5.78
CA ALA A 29 -13.11 -22.98 6.21
C ALA A 29 -13.01 -21.51 5.80
N VAL A 30 -13.42 -21.18 4.57
CA VAL A 30 -13.48 -19.79 4.07
C VAL A 30 -14.48 -18.97 4.89
N ARG A 31 -15.68 -19.50 5.15
CA ARG A 31 -16.69 -18.80 5.94
C ARG A 31 -16.21 -18.54 7.37
N PHE A 32 -15.59 -19.53 8.02
CA PHE A 32 -14.99 -19.37 9.33
C PHE A 32 -14.00 -18.19 9.35
N VAL A 33 -13.10 -18.11 8.37
CA VAL A 33 -12.12 -17.02 8.27
C VAL A 33 -12.79 -15.67 8.04
N LEU A 34 -13.79 -15.58 7.18
CA LEU A 34 -14.50 -14.32 6.94
C LEU A 34 -15.27 -13.85 8.18
N ASP A 35 -15.90 -14.78 8.91
CA ASP A 35 -16.61 -14.47 10.15
C ASP A 35 -15.65 -14.00 11.25
N ASP A 36 -14.47 -14.63 11.37
CA ASP A 36 -13.40 -14.21 12.30
C ASP A 36 -12.88 -12.81 11.94
N LEU A 37 -12.55 -12.55 10.67
CA LEU A 37 -12.09 -11.25 10.21
C LEU A 37 -13.12 -10.14 10.43
N ALA A 38 -14.41 -10.43 10.26
CA ALA A 38 -15.49 -9.49 10.50
C ALA A 38 -15.66 -9.12 11.98
N GLN A 39 -15.23 -10.00 12.90
CA GLN A 39 -15.30 -9.79 14.35
C GLN A 39 -14.00 -9.24 14.94
N ASP A 40 -12.93 -9.15 14.15
CA ASP A 40 -11.64 -8.67 14.60
C ASP A 40 -11.68 -7.16 14.90
N GLU A 41 -11.68 -6.82 16.20
CA GLU A 41 -11.76 -5.45 16.70
C GLU A 41 -10.60 -4.56 16.21
N SER A 42 -9.46 -5.14 15.81
CA SER A 42 -8.30 -4.38 15.31
C SER A 42 -8.56 -3.66 13.98
N PHE A 43 -9.63 -4.04 13.26
CA PHE A 43 -10.01 -3.44 11.98
C PHE A 43 -11.26 -2.54 12.07
N VAL A 44 -11.91 -2.47 13.23
CA VAL A 44 -13.12 -1.66 13.43
C VAL A 44 -12.80 -0.18 13.19
N GLY A 45 -13.64 0.50 12.39
CA GLY A 45 -13.47 1.92 12.04
C GLY A 45 -12.43 2.22 10.95
N ARG A 46 -11.76 1.20 10.39
CA ARG A 46 -10.71 1.38 9.35
C ARG A 46 -11.16 1.04 7.92
N SER A 47 -12.47 0.85 7.72
CA SER A 47 -13.11 0.41 6.47
C SER A 47 -12.36 -0.75 5.79
N PRO A 48 -12.25 -1.92 6.45
CA PRO A 48 -11.53 -3.05 5.91
C PRO A 48 -12.26 -3.68 4.72
N LEU A 49 -11.49 -4.12 3.73
CA LEU A 49 -11.91 -5.02 2.66
C LEU A 49 -11.20 -6.36 2.87
N PHE A 50 -11.98 -7.42 3.08
CA PHE A 50 -11.49 -8.77 3.28
C PHE A 50 -11.63 -9.58 1.99
N SER A 51 -10.60 -10.34 1.62
CA SER A 51 -10.69 -11.35 0.58
C SER A 51 -9.91 -12.60 0.96
N VAL A 52 -10.39 -13.77 0.52
CA VAL A 52 -9.68 -15.04 0.66
C VAL A 52 -9.17 -15.44 -0.71
N TYR A 53 -7.87 -15.70 -0.84
CA TYR A 53 -7.23 -15.98 -2.13
C TYR A 53 -6.76 -17.42 -2.27
N ALA A 54 -6.61 -18.14 -1.16
CA ALA A 54 -6.26 -19.55 -1.17
C ALA A 54 -6.88 -20.25 0.04
N ALA A 55 -7.40 -21.45 -0.18
CA ALA A 55 -7.82 -22.37 0.86
C ALA A 55 -7.40 -23.77 0.43
N ASN A 56 -6.45 -24.35 1.14
CA ASN A 56 -5.90 -25.66 0.82
C ASN A 56 -6.05 -26.59 2.03
N LYS A 57 -6.34 -27.86 1.75
CA LYS A 57 -6.41 -28.90 2.78
C LYS A 57 -5.22 -29.83 2.67
N SER A 58 -4.54 -30.09 3.78
CA SER A 58 -3.49 -31.09 3.91
C SER A 58 -3.82 -32.03 5.07
N GLY A 59 -4.23 -33.26 4.76
CA GLY A 59 -4.73 -34.19 5.77
C GLY A 59 -6.01 -33.68 6.43
N GLU A 60 -5.96 -33.39 7.74
CA GLU A 60 -7.06 -32.82 8.53
C GLU A 60 -6.97 -31.31 8.72
N GLU A 61 -5.88 -30.69 8.29
CA GLU A 61 -5.60 -29.27 8.47
C GLU A 61 -6.02 -28.47 7.24
N TRP A 62 -6.65 -27.32 7.47
CA TRP A 62 -6.86 -26.31 6.45
C TRP A 62 -5.87 -25.17 6.61
N THR A 63 -5.18 -24.82 5.53
CA THR A 63 -4.45 -23.57 5.42
C THR A 63 -5.28 -22.61 4.56
N VAL A 64 -5.83 -21.58 5.19
CA VAL A 64 -6.61 -20.54 4.51
C VAL A 64 -5.83 -19.24 4.55
N VAL A 65 -5.66 -18.59 3.41
CA VAL A 65 -4.91 -17.34 3.34
C VAL A 65 -5.81 -16.21 2.88
N SER A 66 -5.89 -15.19 3.73
CA SER A 66 -6.70 -14.01 3.51
C SER A 66 -5.84 -12.77 3.31
N LYS A 67 -6.36 -11.85 2.50
CA LYS A 67 -5.86 -10.50 2.30
C LYS A 67 -6.82 -9.53 2.96
N ILE A 68 -6.27 -8.66 3.81
CA ILE A 68 -7.01 -7.63 4.51
C ILE A 68 -6.49 -6.30 3.98
N THR A 69 -7.36 -5.50 3.39
CA THR A 69 -6.99 -4.18 2.85
C THR A 69 -7.71 -3.11 3.66
N LEU A 70 -6.96 -2.27 4.37
CA LEU A 70 -7.54 -1.17 5.14
C LEU A 70 -7.53 0.11 4.32
N SER A 71 -8.62 0.86 4.37
CA SER A 71 -8.82 2.06 3.54
C SER A 71 -8.50 1.79 2.06
N PRO A 72 -9.22 0.85 1.40
CA PRO A 72 -8.93 0.43 0.03
C PRO A 72 -8.98 1.56 -1.00
N ASN A 73 -9.63 2.68 -0.68
CA ASN A 73 -9.74 3.86 -1.53
C ASN A 73 -8.70 4.95 -1.19
N SER A 74 -7.76 4.68 -0.28
CA SER A 74 -6.64 5.56 0.05
C SER A 74 -5.56 5.48 -1.05
N ALA A 75 -4.81 6.56 -1.25
CA ALA A 75 -3.60 6.55 -2.09
C ALA A 75 -2.54 5.53 -1.62
N CYS A 76 -2.61 5.15 -0.35
CA CYS A 76 -1.81 4.10 0.27
C CYS A 76 -2.74 3.23 1.13
N PRO A 77 -3.24 2.10 0.60
CA PRO A 77 -3.99 1.15 1.41
C PRO A 77 -3.01 0.25 2.20
N GLU A 78 -3.30 0.02 3.48
CA GLU A 78 -2.52 -0.94 4.26
C GLU A 78 -2.99 -2.35 3.93
N VAL A 79 -2.07 -3.22 3.52
CA VAL A 79 -2.37 -4.60 3.16
C VAL A 79 -1.75 -5.55 4.17
N PHE A 80 -2.57 -6.44 4.72
CA PHE A 80 -2.13 -7.52 5.57
C PHE A 80 -2.45 -8.85 4.90
N ILE A 81 -1.57 -9.82 5.08
CA ILE A 81 -1.79 -11.21 4.70
C ILE A 81 -1.88 -11.99 6.00
N ARG A 82 -3.00 -12.66 6.21
CA ARG A 82 -3.21 -13.51 7.37
C ARG A 82 -3.36 -14.95 6.91
N THR A 83 -2.51 -15.82 7.41
CA THR A 83 -2.56 -17.26 7.17
C THR A 83 -3.18 -17.93 8.38
N TYR A 84 -4.30 -18.61 8.15
CA TYR A 84 -5.00 -19.41 9.14
C TYR A 84 -4.64 -20.87 8.96
N HIS A 85 -4.23 -21.50 10.05
CA HIS A 85 -4.01 -22.94 10.14
C HIS A 85 -5.11 -23.52 11.01
N LEU A 86 -6.13 -24.11 10.39
CA LEU A 86 -7.35 -24.59 11.06
C LEU A 86 -7.25 -26.11 11.26
N LEU A 87 -7.04 -26.52 12.51
CA LEU A 87 -7.12 -27.91 12.95
C LEU A 87 -8.47 -28.13 13.68
N PRO A 88 -8.97 -29.38 13.77
CA PRO A 88 -10.27 -29.67 14.40
C PRO A 88 -10.45 -29.16 15.84
N MET A 89 -9.35 -28.94 16.57
CA MET A 89 -9.35 -28.55 17.99
C MET A 89 -8.50 -27.31 18.30
N ARG A 90 -7.81 -26.74 17.29
CA ARG A 90 -6.90 -25.60 17.46
C ARG A 90 -6.86 -24.79 16.17
N HIS A 91 -6.68 -23.48 16.28
CA HIS A 91 -6.31 -22.68 15.12
C HIS A 91 -5.07 -21.85 15.44
N GLY A 92 -4.16 -21.76 14.48
CA GLY A 92 -3.00 -20.87 14.48
C GLY A 92 -3.24 -19.74 13.49
N ILE A 93 -2.77 -18.54 13.84
CA ILE A 93 -2.86 -17.36 12.98
C ILE A 93 -1.47 -16.79 12.82
N ASP A 94 -0.95 -16.82 11.60
CA ASP A 94 0.26 -16.08 11.22
C ASP A 94 -0.16 -14.80 10.51
N LEU A 95 0.27 -13.66 11.04
CA LEU A 95 0.01 -12.35 10.43
C LEU A 95 1.30 -11.82 9.81
N ALA A 96 1.30 -11.67 8.49
CA ALA A 96 2.33 -10.96 7.76
C ALA A 96 1.80 -9.58 7.36
N VAL A 97 2.48 -8.52 7.82
CA VAL A 97 2.21 -7.16 7.34
C VAL A 97 2.88 -7.02 5.98
N VAL A 98 2.07 -6.85 4.92
CA VAL A 98 2.59 -6.48 3.60
C VAL A 98 2.66 -4.96 3.56
N THR A 99 3.60 -4.41 4.31
CA THR A 99 3.92 -2.98 4.26
C THR A 99 4.56 -2.68 2.90
N SER A 100 3.79 -2.18 1.94
CA SER A 100 4.35 -1.64 0.70
C SER A 100 3.62 -0.39 0.22
N CYS A 101 3.55 0.62 1.09
CA CYS A 101 3.39 2.00 0.61
C CYS A 101 4.68 2.82 0.71
N HIS A 102 5.71 2.29 1.37
CA HIS A 102 7.00 2.96 1.54
C HIS A 102 8.11 2.33 0.70
N ALA A 103 7.82 1.25 -0.03
CA ALA A 103 8.57 0.97 -1.24
C ALA A 103 8.03 1.92 -2.30
N GLY A 104 8.54 3.15 -2.34
CA GLY A 104 8.38 3.98 -3.53
C GLY A 104 8.82 3.12 -4.70
N THR A 105 7.87 2.70 -5.54
CA THR A 105 8.22 2.08 -6.80
C THR A 105 9.12 3.04 -7.54
N PHE A 106 10.00 2.50 -8.38
CA PHE A 106 10.82 3.36 -9.21
C PHE A 106 9.92 4.31 -10.00
N LEU A 107 10.23 5.60 -9.94
CA LEU A 107 9.63 6.57 -10.83
C LEU A 107 9.87 6.05 -12.25
N THR A 108 8.80 5.93 -13.01
CA THR A 108 8.76 5.40 -14.36
C THR A 108 8.51 6.51 -15.37
N TYR A 109 7.82 7.58 -14.95
CA TYR A 109 7.50 8.73 -15.80
C TYR A 109 8.02 10.05 -15.21
N PRO A 110 8.39 11.03 -16.05
CA PRO A 110 8.85 12.33 -15.59
C PRO A 110 7.85 13.06 -14.69
N GLU A 111 6.54 12.90 -14.95
CA GLU A 111 5.46 13.48 -14.16
C GLU A 111 5.46 12.99 -12.71
N GLU A 112 5.90 11.76 -12.46
CA GLU A 112 5.99 11.21 -11.12
C GLU A 112 7.07 11.90 -10.29
N ALA A 113 8.11 12.44 -10.94
CA ALA A 113 9.11 13.27 -10.26
C ALA A 113 8.52 14.61 -9.78
N ILE A 114 7.60 15.20 -10.55
CA ILE A 114 6.84 16.38 -10.12
C ILE A 114 5.97 16.01 -8.92
N ILE A 115 5.20 14.93 -9.01
CA ILE A 115 4.30 14.49 -7.93
C ILE A 115 5.11 14.22 -6.65
N ALA A 116 6.24 13.51 -6.76
CA ALA A 116 7.12 13.19 -5.64
C ALA A 116 7.67 14.44 -4.92
N THR A 117 7.89 15.54 -5.65
CA THR A 117 8.41 16.80 -5.09
C THR A 117 7.34 17.81 -4.73
N SER A 118 6.11 17.63 -5.20
CA SER A 118 4.99 18.58 -5.02
C SER A 118 4.58 18.83 -3.56
N THR A 119 4.95 17.94 -2.64
CA THR A 119 4.65 18.10 -1.21
C THR A 119 5.66 18.98 -0.48
N ARG A 120 6.83 19.25 -1.09
CA ARG A 120 7.87 20.06 -0.46
C ARG A 120 7.42 21.52 -0.31
N PRO A 121 7.80 22.22 0.79
CA PRO A 121 7.37 23.60 1.03
C PRO A 121 7.81 24.60 -0.04
N ASP A 122 9.02 24.44 -0.58
CA ASP A 122 9.61 25.26 -1.65
C ASP A 122 8.83 25.11 -2.97
N ALA A 123 8.62 23.88 -3.42
CA ALA A 123 7.81 23.55 -4.60
C ALA A 123 6.35 24.04 -4.45
N ARG A 124 5.72 23.81 -3.29
CA ARG A 124 4.37 24.32 -3.00
C ARG A 124 4.31 25.84 -3.06
N SER A 125 5.34 26.53 -2.55
CA SER A 125 5.35 27.99 -2.56
C SER A 125 5.39 28.56 -3.97
N ILE A 126 6.09 27.90 -4.90
CA ILE A 126 6.12 28.26 -6.33
C ILE A 126 4.76 27.97 -6.97
N LEU A 127 4.19 26.79 -6.71
CA LEU A 127 2.88 26.42 -7.26
C LEU A 127 1.77 27.37 -6.79
N TYR A 128 1.74 27.75 -5.51
CA TYR A 128 0.77 28.70 -4.97
C TYR A 128 0.95 30.13 -5.48
N ALA A 129 2.14 30.48 -5.98
CA ALA A 129 2.36 31.73 -6.68
C ALA A 129 1.90 31.69 -8.15
N GLY A 130 1.21 30.62 -8.59
CA GLY A 130 0.79 30.43 -9.98
C GLY A 130 1.91 29.89 -10.87
N GLY A 131 2.98 29.37 -10.28
CA GLY A 131 4.09 28.76 -11.01
C GLY A 131 3.71 27.45 -11.71
N ARG A 132 4.63 26.97 -12.53
CA ARG A 132 4.54 25.72 -13.30
C ARG A 132 5.58 24.71 -12.85
N ALA A 133 5.37 23.46 -13.22
CA ALA A 133 6.32 22.38 -12.98
C ALA A 133 6.51 21.52 -14.23
N CYS A 134 7.72 21.02 -14.41
CA CYS A 134 8.10 20.14 -15.50
C CYS A 134 8.99 19.02 -14.97
N GLY A 135 8.84 17.81 -15.50
CA GLY A 135 9.63 16.65 -15.12
C GLY A 135 10.49 16.19 -16.30
N PHE A 136 11.70 15.73 -16.04
CA PHE A 136 12.62 15.23 -17.07
C PHE A 136 13.30 13.94 -16.63
N ALA A 137 13.49 13.03 -17.58
CA ALA A 137 14.39 11.89 -17.40
C ALA A 137 15.84 12.32 -17.64
N VAL A 138 16.80 11.72 -16.95
CA VAL A 138 18.24 11.89 -17.20
C VAL A 138 18.76 10.70 -18.01
N PRO A 139 19.44 10.91 -19.15
CA PRO A 139 19.92 12.18 -19.70
C PRO A 139 18.81 13.04 -20.34
N ILE A 140 19.00 14.37 -20.28
CA ILE A 140 18.07 15.35 -20.84
C ILE A 140 18.07 15.26 -22.37
N VAL A 141 16.88 15.27 -22.96
CA VAL A 141 16.68 15.39 -24.40
C VAL A 141 16.20 16.81 -24.70
N ALA A 142 17.10 17.68 -25.13
CA ALA A 142 16.87 19.12 -25.31
C ALA A 142 15.59 19.45 -26.10
N GLN A 143 15.36 18.76 -27.22
CA GLN A 143 14.19 19.00 -28.06
C GLN A 143 12.88 18.69 -27.33
N ALA A 144 12.82 17.56 -26.60
CA ALA A 144 11.66 17.17 -25.82
C ALA A 144 11.44 18.11 -24.63
N ALA A 145 12.53 18.60 -24.02
CA ALA A 145 12.45 19.54 -22.91
C ALA A 145 11.83 20.88 -23.32
N LEU A 146 12.19 21.41 -24.50
CA LEU A 146 11.63 22.65 -25.03
C LEU A 146 10.16 22.51 -25.45
N GLU A 147 9.78 21.35 -26.00
CA GLU A 147 8.39 21.06 -26.39
C GLU A 147 7.49 20.92 -25.15
N TYR A 148 7.97 20.21 -24.13
CA TYR A 148 7.21 19.95 -22.91
C TYR A 148 7.19 21.13 -21.93
N CYS A 149 8.28 21.89 -21.85
CA CYS A 149 8.45 23.01 -20.93
C CYS A 149 8.93 24.28 -21.67
N PRO A 150 8.02 25.00 -22.35
CA PRO A 150 8.40 26.16 -23.15
C PRO A 150 9.11 27.25 -22.32
N GLY A 151 10.23 27.75 -22.83
CA GLY A 151 11.02 28.81 -22.21
C GLY A 151 11.95 28.36 -21.09
N ILE A 152 12.20 27.05 -20.95
CA ILE A 152 13.24 26.54 -20.06
C ILE A 152 14.65 26.80 -20.61
N ASP A 153 15.58 27.18 -19.75
CA ASP A 153 17.01 27.19 -20.09
C ASP A 153 17.55 25.75 -20.07
N VAL A 154 17.59 25.14 -21.26
CA VAL A 154 18.10 23.76 -21.43
C VAL A 154 19.56 23.64 -21.00
N SER A 155 20.37 24.68 -21.19
CA SER A 155 21.79 24.63 -20.84
C SER A 155 21.99 24.61 -19.32
N ALA A 156 21.18 25.37 -18.58
CA ALA A 156 21.15 25.33 -17.13
C ALA A 156 20.63 23.97 -16.62
N LEU A 157 19.58 23.42 -17.26
CA LEU A 157 19.03 22.11 -16.93
C LEU A 157 20.04 20.97 -17.15
N GLU A 158 20.74 20.95 -18.28
CA GLU A 158 21.79 19.97 -18.58
C GLU A 158 22.98 20.09 -17.62
N SER A 159 23.37 21.33 -17.29
CA SER A 159 24.43 21.60 -16.31
C SER A 159 24.05 21.09 -14.92
N PHE A 160 22.81 21.32 -14.48
CA PHE A 160 22.29 20.79 -13.22
C PHE A 160 22.24 19.26 -13.22
N ALA A 161 21.78 18.65 -14.32
CA ALA A 161 21.75 17.19 -14.49
C ALA A 161 23.15 16.59 -14.36
N ALA A 162 24.15 17.18 -15.02
CA ALA A 162 25.54 16.75 -14.97
C ALA A 162 26.15 16.92 -13.56
N ALA A 163 25.76 17.97 -12.84
CA ALA A 163 26.19 18.23 -11.46
C ALA A 163 25.46 17.37 -10.40
N SER A 164 24.46 16.58 -10.81
CA SER A 164 23.60 15.78 -9.92
C SER A 164 23.87 14.27 -10.06
N PRO A 165 25.01 13.75 -9.55
CA PRO A 165 25.38 12.35 -9.72
C PRO A 165 24.34 11.43 -9.07
N GLY A 166 23.88 10.43 -9.84
CA GLY A 166 22.88 9.46 -9.40
C GLY A 166 21.42 9.90 -9.59
N ALA A 167 21.17 11.15 -10.01
CA ALA A 167 19.84 11.56 -10.42
C ALA A 167 19.40 10.79 -11.67
N ARG A 168 18.18 10.26 -11.62
CA ARG A 168 17.49 9.62 -12.75
C ARG A 168 16.39 10.50 -13.31
N TRP A 169 15.90 11.41 -12.47
CA TRP A 169 14.82 12.33 -12.80
C TRP A 169 15.17 13.74 -12.32
N ILE A 170 14.64 14.74 -12.99
CA ILE A 170 14.72 16.14 -12.57
C ILE A 170 13.30 16.70 -12.51
N ALA A 171 12.94 17.32 -11.40
CA ALA A 171 11.73 18.12 -11.29
C ALA A 171 12.12 19.61 -11.30
N TYR A 172 11.60 20.33 -12.28
CA TYR A 172 11.76 21.77 -12.43
C TYR A 172 10.48 22.47 -11.99
N TRP A 173 10.61 23.48 -11.14
CA TRP A 173 9.53 24.33 -10.65
C TRP A 173 9.90 25.77 -10.95
N ALA A 174 8.98 26.54 -11.53
CA ALA A 174 9.25 27.93 -11.86
C ALA A 174 8.02 28.84 -11.73
N SER A 175 8.27 30.07 -11.30
CA SER A 175 7.36 31.21 -11.30
C SER A 175 8.11 32.43 -11.84
N GLU A 176 7.48 33.61 -11.93
CA GLU A 176 8.10 34.80 -12.51
C GLU A 176 9.44 35.19 -11.83
N ASP A 177 9.55 34.99 -10.52
CA ASP A 177 10.71 35.45 -9.72
C ASP A 177 11.52 34.31 -9.10
N ARG A 178 11.12 33.05 -9.30
CA ARG A 178 11.72 31.90 -8.60
C ARG A 178 11.75 30.66 -9.46
N GLU A 179 12.90 30.00 -9.46
CA GLU A 179 13.13 28.71 -10.09
C GLU A 179 13.72 27.73 -9.07
N LEU A 180 13.39 26.46 -9.21
CA LEU A 180 13.88 25.37 -8.37
C LEU A 180 14.01 24.12 -9.23
N LEU A 181 15.23 23.57 -9.27
CA LEU A 181 15.54 22.28 -9.85
C LEU A 181 15.80 21.29 -8.73
N LEU A 182 15.19 20.12 -8.80
CA LEU A 182 15.39 19.02 -7.87
C LEU A 182 15.87 17.81 -8.67
N GLY A 183 17.01 17.23 -8.32
CA GLY A 183 17.50 15.98 -8.87
C GLY A 183 17.04 14.82 -8.00
N LEU A 184 16.37 13.82 -8.58
CA LEU A 184 15.79 12.70 -7.87
C LEU A 184 16.45 11.38 -8.27
N SER A 185 16.66 10.51 -7.28
CA SER A 185 17.01 9.11 -7.48
C SER A 185 15.89 8.34 -8.20
N GLN A 186 16.17 7.09 -8.55
CA GLN A 186 15.17 6.22 -9.18
C GLN A 186 13.91 6.02 -8.33
N SER A 187 14.01 6.05 -6.99
CA SER A 187 12.88 5.88 -6.06
C SER A 187 12.18 7.19 -5.69
N GLY A 188 12.61 8.32 -6.26
CA GLY A 188 12.04 9.63 -5.96
C GLY A 188 12.63 10.36 -4.75
N ALA A 189 13.69 9.83 -4.13
CA ALA A 189 14.43 10.60 -3.12
C ALA A 189 15.21 11.75 -3.77
N VAL A 190 15.11 12.96 -3.20
CA VAL A 190 15.89 14.14 -3.65
C VAL A 190 17.36 13.95 -3.30
N LEU A 191 18.22 14.04 -4.31
CA LEU A 191 19.68 13.89 -4.20
C LEU A 191 20.40 15.24 -4.32
N SER A 192 19.81 16.19 -5.04
CA SER A 192 20.36 17.51 -5.30
C SER A 192 19.25 18.54 -5.49
N GLU A 193 19.57 19.80 -5.23
CA GLU A 193 18.65 20.93 -5.41
C GLU A 193 19.41 22.19 -5.86
N SER A 194 18.77 23.04 -6.66
CA SER A 194 19.28 24.39 -6.98
C SER A 194 18.68 25.40 -6.00
N GLY A 195 19.51 26.35 -5.52
CA GLY A 195 19.09 27.46 -4.65
C GLY A 195 18.97 28.76 -5.41
#